data_AF-A0A2W6USL6-F1
#
_entry.id   AF-A0A2W6USL6-F1
#
_cell.length_a   1.000
_cell.length_b   1.000
_cell.length_c   1.000
_cell.angle_alpha   90.00
_cell.angle_beta   90.00
_cell.angle_gamma   90.00
#
_symmetry.space_group_name_H-M   'P 1'
#
loop_
_entity.id
_entity.type
_entity.pdbx_description
1 polymer ?
#
loop_
_entity_poly.entity_id
_entity_poly.type
_entity_poly.pdbx_seq_one_letter_code
_entity_poly.pdbx_strand_id
1 'polypeptide(L)' 'MKIKWNMAAFKAIRFDPTVVGVINKAAAKIAAAAGDGYETGAYAGATRPRASVITATYKAQRDNAKNNTLARSIDAAR' A
#
# COMPACT_ATOMS: atom_id res chain seq x y z
N MET A 1 -23.68 27.73 -10.61
CA MET A 1 -24.08 26.30 -10.71
C MET A 1 -23.36 25.51 -9.62
N LYS A 2 -24.07 24.70 -8.81
CA LYS A 2 -23.47 23.91 -7.72
C LYS A 2 -23.59 22.43 -8.06
N ILE A 3 -22.46 21.76 -8.31
CA ILE A 3 -22.42 20.33 -8.58
C ILE A 3 -22.62 19.58 -7.26
N LYS A 4 -23.59 18.66 -7.21
CA LYS A 4 -23.76 17.72 -6.10
C LYS A 4 -23.19 16.37 -6.49
N TRP A 5 -22.10 15.98 -5.84
CA TRP A 5 -21.40 14.74 -6.14
C TRP A 5 -22.11 13.50 -5.58
N ASN A 6 -22.09 12.40 -6.34
CA ASN A 6 -22.56 11.10 -5.87
C ASN A 6 -21.46 10.39 -5.06
N MET A 7 -21.39 10.69 -3.77
CA MET A 7 -20.40 10.11 -2.87
C MET A 7 -20.47 8.57 -2.75
N ALA A 8 -21.66 7.99 -2.90
CA ALA A 8 -21.84 6.54 -2.86
C ALA A 8 -21.15 5.87 -4.06
N ALA A 9 -21.33 6.41 -5.27
CA ALA A 9 -20.66 5.93 -6.47
C ALA A 9 -19.13 6.04 -6.36
N PHE A 10 -18.60 7.18 -5.86
CA PHE A 10 -17.16 7.31 -5.63
C PHE A 10 -16.63 6.35 -4.56
N LYS A 11 -17.44 5.98 -3.57
CA LYS A 11 -17.08 4.93 -2.63
C LYS A 11 -17.02 3.58 -3.36
N ALA A 12 -18.06 3.21 -4.11
CA ALA A 12 -18.09 1.95 -4.86
C ALA A 12 -16.86 1.80 -5.77
N ILE A 13 -16.52 2.83 -6.55
CA ILE A 13 -15.34 2.82 -7.44
C ILE A 13 -14.04 2.60 -6.65
N ARG A 14 -13.88 3.25 -5.50
CA ARG A 14 -12.65 3.10 -4.68
C ARG A 14 -12.51 1.70 -4.07
N PHE A 15 -13.62 1.03 -3.78
CA PHE A 15 -13.65 -0.32 -3.23
C PHE A 15 -13.80 -1.39 -4.30
N ASP A 16 -13.78 -1.01 -5.58
CA ASP A 16 -13.80 -1.96 -6.68
C ASP A 16 -12.63 -2.96 -6.53
N PRO A 17 -12.88 -4.28 -6.66
CA PRO A 17 -11.84 -5.29 -6.50
C PRO A 17 -10.61 -5.06 -7.38
N THR A 18 -10.79 -4.48 -8.56
CA THR A 18 -9.69 -4.14 -9.48
C THR A 18 -8.81 -3.05 -8.89
N VAL A 19 -9.41 -2.00 -8.33
CA VAL A 19 -8.69 -0.89 -7.68
C VAL A 19 -7.94 -1.40 -6.44
N VAL A 20 -8.60 -2.23 -5.63
CA VAL A 20 -7.96 -2.88 -4.47
C VAL A 20 -6.79 -3.76 -4.91
N GLY A 21 -6.95 -4.51 -6.01
CA GLY A 21 -5.90 -5.33 -6.59
C GLY A 21 -4.68 -4.52 -7.02
N VAL A 22 -4.88 -3.34 -7.62
CA VAL A 22 -3.78 -2.43 -7.99
C VAL A 22 -3.02 -1.95 -6.73
N ILE A 23 -3.73 -1.60 -5.66
CA ILE A 23 -3.12 -1.16 -4.39
C ILE A 23 -2.28 -2.29 -3.77
N ASN A 24 -2.82 -3.50 -3.72
CA ASN A 24 -2.11 -4.66 -3.17
C ASN A 24 -0.90 -5.04 -4.03
N LYS A 25 -1.01 -4.98 -5.36
CA LYS A 25 0.10 -5.21 -6.28
C LYS A 25 1.21 -4.18 -6.10
N ALA A 26 0.86 -2.92 -5.90
CA ALA A 26 1.84 -1.87 -5.59
C ALA A 26 2.61 -2.17 -4.30
N ALA A 27 1.91 -2.55 -3.22
CA ALA A 27 2.56 -2.93 -1.96
C ALA A 27 3.46 -4.16 -2.12
N ALA A 28 3.02 -5.17 -2.88
CA ALA A 28 3.81 -6.37 -3.15
C ALA A 28 5.12 -6.06 -3.91
N LYS A 29 5.06 -5.17 -4.91
CA LYS A 29 6.27 -4.70 -5.62
C LYS A 29 7.26 -4.00 -4.68
N ILE A 30 6.77 -3.13 -3.80
CA ILE A 30 7.61 -2.42 -2.82
C ILE A 30 8.24 -3.42 -1.85
N ALA A 31 7.47 -4.38 -1.32
CA ALA A 31 7.98 -5.40 -0.42
C ALA A 31 9.06 -6.27 -1.08
N ALA A 32 8.82 -6.69 -2.34
CA ALA A 32 9.81 -7.46 -3.11
C ALA A 32 11.10 -6.67 -3.38
N ALA A 33 11.00 -5.36 -3.63
CA ALA A 33 12.16 -4.49 -3.80
C ALA A 33 12.93 -4.25 -2.48
N ALA A 34 12.22 -4.21 -1.35
CA ALA A 34 12.84 -4.08 -0.03
C ALA A 34 13.53 -5.38 0.45
N GLY A 35 13.04 -6.54 0.00
CA GLY A 35 13.66 -7.85 0.20
C GLY A 35 13.11 -8.63 1.40
N ASP A 36 13.91 -9.56 1.91
CA ASP A 36 13.48 -10.52 2.92
C ASP A 36 13.08 -9.89 4.26
N GLY A 37 11.96 -10.35 4.81
CA GLY A 37 11.43 -9.87 6.08
C GLY A 37 10.65 -8.56 6.00
N TYR A 38 10.39 -8.07 4.78
CA TYR A 38 9.39 -7.05 4.50
C TYR A 38 8.09 -7.69 4.01
N GLU A 39 6.99 -7.44 4.71
CA GLU A 39 5.69 -8.08 4.44
C GLU A 39 4.62 -7.05 4.12
N THR A 40 3.64 -7.45 3.32
CA THR A 40 2.50 -6.61 2.97
C THR A 40 1.29 -6.87 3.86
N GLY A 41 0.62 -5.82 4.31
CA GLY A 41 -0.68 -5.92 4.98
C GLY A 41 -1.77 -5.22 4.18
N ALA A 42 -2.86 -5.90 3.87
CA ALA A 42 -4.05 -5.26 3.29
C ALA A 42 -4.99 -4.79 4.40
N TYR A 43 -5.48 -3.55 4.32
CA TYR A 43 -6.43 -3.00 5.29
C TYR A 43 -7.54 -2.20 4.59
N ALA A 44 -8.78 -2.65 4.72
CA ALA A 44 -9.94 -1.92 4.26
C ALA A 44 -10.35 -0.89 5.32
N GLY A 45 -9.89 0.36 5.18
CA GLY A 45 -10.36 1.46 6.03
C GLY A 45 -11.81 1.83 5.73
N ALA A 46 -12.51 2.48 6.66
CA ALA A 46 -13.94 2.81 6.55
C ALA A 46 -14.32 3.59 5.26
N THR A 47 -13.41 4.42 4.76
CA THR A 47 -13.63 5.25 3.59
C THR A 47 -12.79 4.86 2.38
N ARG A 48 -11.70 4.10 2.52
CA ARG A 48 -10.83 3.71 1.40
C ARG A 48 -10.03 2.44 1.71
N PRO A 49 -9.73 1.60 0.71
CA PRO A 49 -8.75 0.54 0.86
C PRO A 49 -7.34 1.12 1.04
N ARG A 50 -6.50 0.39 1.75
CA ARG A 50 -5.09 0.70 2.00
C ARG A 50 -4.30 -0.60 1.95
N ALA A 51 -3.04 -0.49 1.60
CA ALA A 51 -2.04 -1.53 1.85
C ALA A 51 -0.85 -0.89 2.55
N SER A 52 -0.20 -1.67 3.41
CA SER A 52 1.03 -1.32 4.11
C SER A 52 2.15 -2.28 3.74
N VAL A 53 3.38 -1.83 3.89
CA VAL A 53 4.57 -2.68 3.89
C VAL A 53 5.25 -2.48 5.24
N ILE A 54 5.52 -3.56 5.95
CA ILE A 54 6.07 -3.55 7.30
C ILE A 54 7.32 -4.41 7.40
N THR A 55 8.14 -4.15 8.41
CA THR A 55 9.31 -4.96 8.76
C THR A 55 8.90 -6.07 9.74
N ALA A 56 8.62 -7.26 9.22
CA ALA A 56 8.16 -8.40 10.00
C ALA A 56 9.26 -9.04 10.87
N THR A 57 10.54 -8.86 10.49
CA THR A 57 11.66 -9.45 11.22
C THR A 57 12.58 -8.40 11.85
N TYR A 58 13.28 -8.78 12.92
CA TYR A 58 14.30 -7.92 13.54
C TYR A 58 15.41 -7.52 12.56
N LYS A 59 15.79 -8.42 11.64
CA LYS A 59 16.79 -8.14 10.60
C LYS A 59 16.31 -7.01 9.68
N ALA A 60 15.07 -7.09 9.19
CA ALA A 60 14.46 -6.06 8.34
C ALA A 60 14.26 -4.73 9.09
N GLN A 61 13.92 -4.76 10.38
CA GLN A 61 13.86 -3.54 11.20
C GLN A 61 15.22 -2.84 11.29
N ARG A 62 16.29 -3.61 11.58
CA ARG A 62 17.66 -3.09 11.66
C ARG A 62 18.14 -2.56 10.31
N ASP A 63 17.85 -3.27 9.24
CA ASP A 63 18.18 -2.85 7.87
C ASP A 63 17.48 -1.53 7.52
N ASN A 64 16.16 -1.47 7.68
CA ASN A 64 15.39 -0.27 7.40
C ASN A 64 15.89 0.95 8.20
N ALA A 65 16.21 0.76 9.48
CA ALA A 65 16.71 1.85 10.34
C ALA A 65 18.08 2.39 9.91
N LYS A 66 18.93 1.56 9.29
CA LYS A 66 20.27 1.96 8.82
C LYS A 66 20.25 2.52 7.41
N ASN A 67 19.46 1.90 6.53
CA ASN A 67 19.56 2.10 5.09
C ASN A 67 18.36 2.87 4.49
N ASN A 68 17.30 3.10 5.28
CA ASN A 68 16.03 3.68 4.83
C ASN A 68 15.41 2.89 3.67
N THR A 69 15.53 1.56 3.73
CA THR A 69 15.17 0.63 2.65
C THR A 69 13.73 0.79 2.15
N LEU A 70 12.76 0.98 3.05
CA LEU A 70 11.37 1.22 2.65
C LEU A 70 11.22 2.49 1.83
N ALA A 71 11.80 3.62 2.29
CA ALA A 71 11.71 4.90 1.60
C ALA A 71 12.36 4.83 0.21
N ARG A 72 13.48 4.12 0.09
CA ARG A 72 14.17 3.90 -1.19
C ARG A 72 13.40 2.95 -2.13
N SER A 73 12.55 2.08 -1.59
CA SER A 73 11.81 1.08 -2.36
C SER A 73 10.44 1.57 -2.83
N ILE A 74 9.98 2.77 -2.43
CA ILE A 74 8.65 3.32 -2.77
C ILE A 74 8.44 3.40 -4.30
N ASP A 75 9.48 3.74 -5.05
CA ASP A 75 9.39 3.91 -6.50
C ASP A 75 9.16 2.61 -7.26
N ALA A 76 9.39 1.45 -6.64
CA ALA A 76 9.12 0.15 -7.26
C ALA A 76 7.62 -0.06 -7.60
N ALA A 77 6.72 0.72 -7.00
CA ALA A 77 5.29 0.66 -7.30
C ALA A 77 4.86 1.48 -8.53
N ARG A 78 5.69 2.41 -9.02
CA ARG A 78 5.38 3.23 -10.20
C ARG A 78 5.50 2.42 -11.49
#